data_AF-A0A972R4H1-F1
#
_entry.id   AF-A0A972R4H1-F1
#
_cell.length_a   1.000
_cell.length_b   1.000
_cell.length_c   1.000
_cell.angle_alpha   90.00
_cell.angle_beta   90.00
_cell.angle_gamma   90.00
#
_symmetry.space_group_name_H-M   'P 1'
#
loop_
_entity.id
_entity.type
_entity.pdbx_description
1 polymer ?
#
loop_
_entity_poly.entity_id
_entity_poly.type
_entity_poly.pdbx_seq_one_letter_code
_entity_poly.pdbx_strand_id
1 'polypeptide(L)'
;MPRLSVDIDLTYLPLESRPISLAAITAALSRIAQRISTILRNTTVDELKDAQGNVLKLMVLRQGVKIKIEVSPVMRGSLLTPVTMGINPQVESQFSYASMPVLDWHELYAGKLCAALNRQHPRDLYDVSILLEHEGITDKLMNVFMVYLISGNRPIAEMLSPHPVSLAAAYNKQFTGMTVKETTLQKLEETRKTLIQQINDKLTDKQKQFLLSFKAMQPEWQLLDAGDASHLPAVQWKLLNIKNMSVKKHKLAMEKLEEVLGGTYLSS
;
A
#
# COMPACT_ATOMS: atom_id res chain seq x y z
N MET A 1 -19.13 -0.44 9.18
CA MET A 1 -17.99 0.12 8.39
C MET A 1 -17.54 1.44 9.02
N PRO A 2 -16.24 1.70 9.25
CA PRO A 2 -15.79 2.90 9.97
C PRO A 2 -15.84 4.19 9.13
N ARG A 3 -15.71 4.07 7.81
CA ARG A 3 -15.87 5.16 6.82
C ARG A 3 -16.18 4.59 5.44
N LEU A 4 -16.64 5.45 4.51
CA LEU A 4 -16.80 5.08 3.10
C LEU A 4 -15.44 5.00 2.39
N SER A 5 -15.26 3.98 1.53
CA SER A 5 -14.18 3.91 0.55
C SER A 5 -14.75 4.13 -0.85
N VAL A 6 -14.03 4.88 -1.69
CA VAL A 6 -14.50 5.32 -3.01
C VAL A 6 -13.69 4.74 -4.17
N ASP A 7 -12.64 3.98 -3.85
CA ASP A 7 -11.73 3.33 -4.78
C ASP A 7 -11.72 1.81 -4.53
N ILE A 8 -11.53 1.03 -5.59
CA ILE A 8 -11.36 -0.43 -5.56
C ILE A 8 -9.95 -0.75 -6.11
N ASP A 9 -9.07 -1.19 -5.22
CA ASP A 9 -7.72 -1.63 -5.57
C ASP A 9 -7.70 -3.14 -5.76
N LEU A 10 -7.20 -3.60 -6.90
CA LEU A 10 -7.07 -5.01 -7.25
C LEU A 10 -5.61 -5.42 -7.34
N THR A 11 -5.30 -6.61 -6.84
CA THR A 11 -3.97 -7.24 -6.96
C THR A 11 -4.01 -8.35 -8.00
N TYR A 12 -3.12 -8.27 -9.01
CA TYR A 12 -2.93 -9.37 -9.94
C TYR A 12 -2.07 -10.45 -9.29
N LEU A 13 -2.64 -11.62 -9.03
CA LEU A 13 -1.99 -12.71 -8.28
C LEU A 13 -0.97 -13.52 -9.07
N PRO A 14 -1.19 -13.87 -10.36
CA PRO A 14 -0.23 -14.69 -11.09
C PRO A 14 1.16 -14.05 -11.20
N LEU A 15 2.20 -14.86 -10.94
CA LEU A 15 3.59 -14.45 -11.03
C LEU A 15 4.17 -14.84 -12.38
N GLU A 16 4.04 -13.94 -13.34
CA GLU A 16 4.49 -14.14 -14.73
C GLU A 16 5.41 -12.99 -15.17
N SER A 17 5.97 -13.11 -16.38
CA SER A 17 6.74 -12.02 -16.97
C SER A 17 5.89 -10.76 -17.12
N ARG A 18 6.52 -9.58 -17.03
CA ARG A 18 5.81 -8.30 -17.10
C ARG A 18 4.90 -8.16 -18.33
N PRO A 19 5.31 -8.50 -19.56
CA PRO A 19 4.43 -8.43 -20.72
C PRO A 19 3.20 -9.34 -20.61
N ILE A 20 3.38 -10.58 -20.14
CA ILE A 20 2.27 -11.54 -19.99
C ILE A 20 1.26 -11.02 -18.98
N SER A 21 1.72 -10.59 -17.80
CA SER A 21 0.82 -10.08 -16.77
C SER A 21 0.08 -8.82 -17.22
N LEU A 22 0.72 -7.89 -17.95
CA LEU A 22 0.06 -6.67 -18.41
C LEU A 22 -1.03 -6.94 -19.44
N ALA A 23 -0.80 -7.90 -20.35
CA ALA A 23 -1.81 -8.37 -21.28
C ALA A 23 -2.98 -9.04 -20.56
N ALA A 24 -2.70 -9.90 -19.57
CA ALA A 24 -3.70 -10.58 -18.78
C ALA A 24 -4.54 -9.60 -17.91
N ILE A 25 -3.89 -8.61 -17.29
CA ILE A 25 -4.55 -7.52 -16.55
C ILE A 25 -5.47 -6.74 -17.48
N THR A 26 -4.97 -6.34 -18.65
CA THR A 26 -5.77 -5.62 -19.65
C THR A 26 -7.01 -6.42 -20.03
N ALA A 27 -6.84 -7.70 -20.39
CA ALA A 27 -7.96 -8.56 -20.75
C ALA A 27 -8.95 -8.76 -19.59
N ALA A 28 -8.47 -8.85 -18.34
CA ALA A 28 -9.33 -8.97 -17.16
C ALA A 28 -10.13 -7.70 -16.89
N LEU A 29 -9.51 -6.52 -16.96
CA LEU A 29 -10.18 -5.25 -16.76
C LEU A 29 -11.21 -4.97 -17.87
N SER A 30 -10.92 -5.27 -19.13
CA SER A 30 -11.90 -5.12 -20.22
C SER A 30 -13.10 -6.07 -20.03
N ARG A 31 -12.90 -7.30 -19.55
CA ARG A 31 -14.02 -8.20 -19.18
C ARG A 31 -14.86 -7.62 -18.04
N ILE A 32 -14.23 -7.03 -17.02
CA ILE A 32 -14.93 -6.37 -15.91
C ILE A 32 -15.72 -5.17 -16.44
N ALA A 33 -15.11 -4.33 -17.28
CA ALA A 33 -15.75 -3.16 -17.88
C ALA A 33 -16.99 -3.55 -18.70
N GLN A 34 -16.86 -4.55 -19.58
CA GLN A 34 -17.96 -5.07 -20.37
C GLN A 34 -19.10 -5.57 -19.47
N ARG A 35 -18.78 -6.38 -18.46
CA ARG A 35 -19.77 -6.93 -17.53
C ARG A 35 -20.51 -5.83 -16.75
N ILE A 36 -19.80 -4.81 -16.27
CA ILE A 36 -20.40 -3.65 -15.59
C ILE A 36 -21.39 -2.95 -16.53
N SER A 37 -20.95 -2.62 -17.75
CA SER A 37 -21.79 -1.93 -18.74
C SER A 37 -23.02 -2.74 -19.16
N THR A 38 -22.92 -4.07 -19.21
CA THR A 38 -24.06 -4.95 -19.56
C THR A 38 -25.07 -5.09 -18.41
N ILE A 39 -24.60 -5.24 -17.17
CA ILE A 39 -25.48 -5.55 -16.03
C ILE A 39 -26.05 -4.28 -15.41
N LEU A 40 -25.25 -3.23 -15.26
CA LEU A 40 -25.63 -2.01 -14.57
C LEU A 40 -26.10 -0.95 -15.58
N ARG A 41 -27.43 -0.83 -15.75
CA ARG A 41 -28.03 0.22 -16.59
C ARG A 41 -27.56 1.62 -16.18
N ASN A 42 -27.45 2.51 -17.16
CA ASN A 42 -27.02 3.91 -17.01
C ASN A 42 -25.62 4.05 -16.38
N THR A 43 -24.71 3.15 -16.75
CA THR A 43 -23.32 3.16 -16.31
C THR A 43 -22.39 3.34 -17.51
N THR A 44 -21.46 4.28 -17.41
CA THR A 44 -20.35 4.43 -18.36
C THR A 44 -19.09 3.90 -17.71
N VAL A 45 -18.27 3.17 -18.48
CA VAL A 45 -16.97 2.67 -18.02
C VAL A 45 -15.90 3.11 -19.00
N ASP A 46 -14.97 3.95 -18.55
CA ASP A 46 -13.81 4.35 -19.33
C ASP A 46 -12.61 3.47 -18.98
N GLU A 47 -12.00 2.85 -19.99
CA GLU A 47 -10.75 2.11 -19.87
C GLU A 47 -9.55 3.06 -19.99
N LEU A 48 -8.85 3.30 -18.89
CA LEU A 48 -7.69 4.19 -18.86
C LEU A 48 -6.40 3.40 -19.10
N LYS A 49 -5.67 3.82 -20.13
CA LYS A 49 -4.45 3.19 -20.60
C LYS A 49 -3.21 3.91 -20.10
N ASP A 50 -2.14 3.15 -19.85
CA ASP A 50 -0.80 3.71 -19.64
C ASP A 50 -0.15 4.15 -20.96
N ALA A 51 1.07 4.70 -20.88
CA ALA A 51 1.83 5.15 -22.05
C ALA A 51 2.22 4.01 -23.02
N GLN A 52 2.12 2.75 -22.59
CA GLN A 52 2.35 1.56 -23.43
C GLN A 52 1.03 0.97 -23.97
N GLY A 53 -0.11 1.59 -23.69
CA GLY A 53 -1.42 1.16 -24.16
C GLY A 53 -2.09 0.07 -23.30
N ASN A 54 -1.50 -0.32 -22.16
CA ASN A 54 -2.10 -1.31 -21.26
C ASN A 54 -3.21 -0.68 -20.44
N VAL A 55 -4.35 -1.36 -20.30
CA VAL A 55 -5.43 -0.93 -19.43
C VAL A 55 -5.08 -1.32 -18.00
N LEU A 56 -4.97 -0.33 -17.11
CA LEU A 56 -4.63 -0.54 -15.69
C LEU A 56 -5.68 0.03 -14.73
N LYS A 57 -6.67 0.74 -15.29
CA LYS A 57 -7.67 1.46 -14.50
C LYS A 57 -8.98 1.57 -15.26
N LEU A 58 -10.08 1.40 -14.54
CA LEU A 58 -11.43 1.67 -15.01
C LEU A 58 -11.99 2.86 -14.25
N MET A 59 -12.61 3.79 -14.96
CA MET A 59 -13.44 4.84 -14.36
C MET A 59 -14.90 4.52 -14.62
N VAL A 60 -15.60 4.13 -13.56
CA VAL A 60 -17.02 3.78 -13.60
C VAL A 60 -17.84 4.99 -13.17
N LEU A 61 -18.70 5.49 -14.04
CA LEU A 61 -19.62 6.60 -13.76
C LEU A 61 -21.06 6.10 -13.81
N ARG A 62 -21.80 6.27 -12.73
CA ARG A 62 -23.23 5.91 -12.65
C ARG A 62 -23.97 6.95 -11.84
N GLN A 63 -25.02 7.54 -12.43
CA GLN A 63 -25.88 8.54 -11.76
C GLN A 63 -25.09 9.68 -11.08
N GLY A 64 -24.04 10.18 -11.76
CA GLY A 64 -23.17 11.24 -11.23
C GLY A 64 -22.13 10.79 -10.20
N VAL A 65 -22.15 9.53 -9.75
CA VAL A 65 -21.15 8.96 -8.85
C VAL A 65 -20.05 8.27 -9.63
N LYS A 66 -18.80 8.57 -9.28
CA LYS A 66 -17.61 8.03 -9.95
C LYS A 66 -16.84 7.11 -9.00
N ILE A 67 -16.57 5.88 -9.45
CA ILE A 67 -15.75 4.89 -8.76
C ILE A 67 -14.57 4.53 -9.65
N LYS A 68 -13.39 4.43 -9.04
CA LYS A 68 -12.17 3.99 -9.71
C LYS A 68 -11.88 2.54 -9.33
N ILE A 69 -11.59 1.71 -10.33
CA ILE A 69 -11.04 0.36 -10.16
C ILE A 69 -9.64 0.36 -10.73
N GLU A 70 -8.61 0.01 -9.96
CA GLU A 70 -7.23 0.04 -10.44
C GLU A 70 -6.40 -1.18 -10.05
N VAL A 71 -5.44 -1.52 -10.91
CA VAL A 71 -4.47 -2.60 -10.68
C VAL A 71 -3.07 -2.00 -10.73
N SER A 72 -2.24 -2.32 -9.74
CA SER A 72 -0.83 -1.94 -9.79
C SER A 72 -0.07 -2.82 -10.79
N PRO A 73 0.63 -2.23 -11.79
CA PRO A 73 1.43 -3.01 -12.73
C PRO A 73 2.71 -3.59 -12.10
N VAL A 74 3.11 -3.08 -10.92
CA VAL A 74 4.35 -3.46 -10.23
C VAL A 74 4.08 -4.34 -9.01
N MET A 75 3.08 -3.98 -8.18
CA MET A 75 2.70 -4.74 -6.98
C MET A 75 1.80 -5.91 -7.38
N ARG A 76 2.43 -6.98 -7.91
CA ARG A 76 1.77 -8.22 -8.34
C ARG A 76 2.22 -9.38 -7.46
N GLY A 77 1.38 -10.41 -7.39
CA GLY A 77 1.52 -11.49 -6.43
C GLY A 77 1.01 -11.12 -5.04
N SER A 78 1.11 -12.07 -4.12
CA SER A 78 0.89 -11.89 -2.70
C SER A 78 2.00 -12.59 -1.92
N LEU A 79 2.39 -12.03 -0.78
CA LEU A 79 3.36 -12.65 0.12
C LEU A 79 2.71 -13.77 0.92
N LEU A 80 1.48 -13.56 1.37
CA LEU A 80 0.69 -14.53 2.12
C LEU A 80 -0.43 -15.07 1.24
N THR A 81 -1.03 -16.18 1.66
CA THR A 81 -2.15 -16.78 0.94
C THR A 81 -3.38 -15.87 1.05
N PRO A 82 -3.98 -15.41 -0.06
CA PRO A 82 -5.23 -14.66 -0.03
C PRO A 82 -6.34 -15.46 0.65
N VAL A 83 -7.23 -14.76 1.34
CA VAL A 83 -8.34 -15.35 2.09
C VAL A 83 -9.67 -14.98 1.43
N THR A 84 -10.65 -15.88 1.47
CA THR A 84 -12.02 -15.54 1.03
C THR A 84 -12.71 -14.80 2.17
N MET A 85 -13.21 -13.60 1.90
CA MET A 85 -13.90 -12.78 2.89
C MET A 85 -15.30 -12.45 2.41
N GLY A 86 -16.29 -12.68 3.29
CA GLY A 86 -17.66 -12.22 3.11
C GLY A 86 -17.77 -10.71 3.35
N ILE A 87 -18.74 -10.07 2.71
CA ILE A 87 -19.08 -8.67 3.01
C ILE A 87 -19.57 -8.51 4.46
N ASN A 88 -19.51 -7.27 4.97
CA ASN A 88 -20.00 -6.97 6.31
C ASN A 88 -21.53 -7.22 6.41
N PRO A 89 -22.06 -7.74 7.54
CA PRO A 89 -23.49 -8.01 7.73
C PRO A 89 -24.42 -6.82 7.44
N GLN A 90 -23.97 -5.59 7.71
CA GLN A 90 -24.73 -4.37 7.38
C GLN A 90 -24.89 -4.20 5.87
N VAL A 91 -23.83 -4.45 5.10
CA VAL A 91 -23.88 -4.39 3.62
C VAL A 91 -24.72 -5.55 3.07
N GLU A 92 -24.56 -6.74 3.63
CA GLU A 92 -25.35 -7.91 3.24
C GLU A 92 -26.86 -7.68 3.41
N SER A 93 -27.27 -7.10 4.54
CA SER A 93 -28.67 -6.79 4.83
C SER A 93 -29.30 -5.78 3.86
N GLN A 94 -28.50 -4.87 3.30
CA GLN A 94 -28.97 -3.82 2.39
C GLN A 94 -28.99 -4.26 0.92
N PHE A 95 -28.07 -5.15 0.56
CA PHE A 95 -27.92 -5.62 -0.80
C PHE A 95 -28.21 -7.11 -0.86
N SER A 96 -27.19 -7.95 -0.78
CA SER A 96 -27.25 -9.41 -0.73
C SER A 96 -25.86 -9.93 -0.39
N TYR A 97 -25.76 -11.18 0.06
CA TYR A 97 -24.49 -11.82 0.34
C TYR A 97 -23.55 -11.77 -0.88
N ALA A 98 -22.28 -11.47 -0.62
CA ALA A 98 -21.19 -11.61 -1.55
C ALA A 98 -19.91 -11.96 -0.79
N SER A 99 -19.03 -12.70 -1.44
CA SER A 99 -17.68 -12.97 -0.95
C SER A 99 -16.67 -12.88 -2.08
N MET A 100 -15.44 -12.51 -1.75
CA MET A 100 -14.37 -12.37 -2.72
C MET A 100 -13.01 -12.71 -2.10
N PRO A 101 -12.03 -13.13 -2.89
CA PRO A 101 -10.66 -13.24 -2.43
C PRO A 101 -10.13 -11.85 -2.09
N VAL A 102 -9.52 -11.71 -0.92
CA VAL A 102 -8.81 -10.52 -0.46
C VAL A 102 -7.42 -10.92 -0.01
N LEU A 103 -6.47 -9.98 -0.06
CA LEU A 103 -5.15 -10.21 0.53
C LEU A 103 -5.28 -10.50 2.03
N ASP A 104 -4.32 -11.22 2.58
CA ASP A 104 -4.24 -11.44 4.02
C ASP A 104 -4.26 -10.10 4.77
N TRP A 105 -4.86 -10.10 5.96
CA TRP A 105 -4.98 -8.91 6.80
C TRP A 105 -3.65 -8.19 7.02
N HIS A 106 -2.55 -8.93 7.21
CA HIS A 106 -1.22 -8.36 7.43
C HIS A 106 -0.70 -7.64 6.18
N GLU A 107 -0.98 -8.17 4.99
CA GLU A 107 -0.61 -7.54 3.71
C GLU A 107 -1.43 -6.27 3.45
N LEU A 108 -2.73 -6.31 3.73
CA LEU A 108 -3.60 -5.13 3.63
C LEU A 108 -3.10 -4.00 4.54
N TYR A 109 -2.80 -4.29 5.80
CA TYR A 109 -2.32 -3.27 6.73
C TYR A 109 -0.87 -2.85 6.46
N ALA A 110 0.02 -3.74 6.01
CA ALA A 110 1.35 -3.35 5.55
C ALA A 110 1.28 -2.32 4.41
N GLY A 111 0.36 -2.53 3.45
CA GLY A 111 0.05 -1.56 2.41
C GLY A 111 -0.44 -0.22 2.96
N LYS A 112 -1.33 -0.23 3.96
CA LYS A 112 -1.84 0.98 4.63
C LYS A 112 -0.76 1.74 5.41
N LEU A 113 0.12 1.03 6.11
CA LEU A 113 1.27 1.63 6.80
C LEU A 113 2.19 2.35 5.81
N CYS A 114 2.54 1.68 4.70
CA CYS A 114 3.30 2.30 3.62
C CYS A 114 2.60 3.51 3.01
N ALA A 115 1.28 3.42 2.77
CA ALA A 115 0.50 4.53 2.25
C ALA A 115 0.53 5.75 3.20
N ALA A 116 0.31 5.53 4.50
CA ALA A 116 0.30 6.56 5.52
C ALA A 116 1.67 7.24 5.68
N LEU A 117 2.77 6.47 5.70
CA LEU A 117 4.14 7.01 5.78
C LEU A 117 4.51 7.81 4.52
N ASN A 118 4.08 7.35 3.36
CA ASN A 118 4.42 7.99 2.09
C ASN A 118 3.60 9.26 1.82
N ARG A 119 2.26 9.14 1.80
CA ARG A 119 1.34 10.21 1.37
C ARG A 119 0.87 11.07 2.54
N GLN A 120 0.83 10.52 3.75
CA GLN A 120 0.29 11.15 4.95
C GLN A 120 -1.12 11.72 4.74
N HIS A 121 -1.97 11.03 3.97
CA HIS A 121 -3.34 11.49 3.74
C HIS A 121 -4.22 11.22 4.97
N PRO A 122 -5.18 12.11 5.32
CA PRO A 122 -6.13 11.89 6.44
C PRO A 122 -6.82 10.52 6.45
N ARG A 123 -7.25 10.02 5.26
CA ARG A 123 -7.83 8.67 5.09
C ARG A 123 -6.87 7.55 5.47
N ASP A 124 -5.61 7.65 5.07
CA ASP A 124 -4.60 6.62 5.38
C ASP A 124 -4.29 6.64 6.89
N LEU A 125 -4.17 7.85 7.48
CA LEU A 125 -3.94 8.02 8.91
C LEU A 125 -5.12 7.56 9.76
N TYR A 126 -6.36 7.78 9.32
CA TYR A 126 -7.55 7.29 10.03
C TYR A 126 -7.61 5.76 10.03
N ASP A 127 -7.30 5.12 8.90
CA ASP A 127 -7.26 3.65 8.86
C ASP A 127 -6.15 3.09 9.78
N VAL A 128 -5.01 3.79 9.85
CA VAL A 128 -3.94 3.44 10.80
C VAL A 128 -4.34 3.73 12.24
N SER A 129 -5.10 4.79 12.54
CA SER A 129 -5.53 5.06 13.92
C SER A 129 -6.41 3.93 14.44
N ILE A 130 -7.29 3.38 13.60
CA ILE A 130 -8.10 2.21 13.94
C ILE A 130 -7.22 0.99 14.21
N LEU A 131 -6.22 0.73 13.37
CA LEU A 131 -5.25 -0.35 13.60
C LEU A 131 -4.59 -0.18 14.98
N LEU A 132 -4.05 1.00 15.26
CA LEU A 132 -3.30 1.27 16.49
C LEU A 132 -4.18 1.22 17.75
N GLU A 133 -5.45 1.57 17.65
CA GLU A 133 -6.40 1.54 18.78
C GLU A 133 -6.88 0.13 19.15
N HIS A 134 -6.87 -0.81 18.21
CA HIS A 134 -7.46 -2.14 18.43
C HIS A 134 -6.44 -3.29 18.45
N GLU A 135 -5.57 -3.36 17.44
CA GLU A 135 -4.68 -4.52 17.21
C GLU A 135 -3.21 -4.16 17.44
N GLY A 136 -2.83 -2.92 17.13
CA GLY A 136 -1.45 -2.45 17.16
C GLY A 136 -0.60 -3.02 16.01
N ILE A 137 0.70 -2.71 16.05
CA ILE A 137 1.69 -3.25 15.11
C ILE A 137 2.31 -4.51 15.72
N THR A 138 1.79 -5.67 15.36
CA THR A 138 2.32 -6.98 15.79
C THR A 138 3.63 -7.31 15.07
N ASP A 139 4.41 -8.25 15.62
CA ASP A 139 5.68 -8.68 14.99
C ASP A 139 5.45 -9.28 13.60
N LYS A 140 4.37 -10.04 13.43
CA LYS A 140 3.96 -10.59 12.12
C LYS A 140 3.63 -9.47 11.14
N LEU A 141 2.89 -8.44 11.56
CA LEU A 141 2.61 -7.28 10.71
C LEU A 141 3.90 -6.52 10.37
N MET A 142 4.81 -6.36 11.33
CA MET A 142 6.10 -5.72 11.11
C MET A 142 6.93 -6.47 10.05
N ASN A 143 6.98 -7.80 10.11
CA ASN A 143 7.68 -8.63 9.11
C ASN A 143 7.10 -8.46 7.70
N VAL A 144 5.77 -8.44 7.56
CA VAL A 144 5.11 -8.19 6.27
C VAL A 144 5.33 -6.74 5.80
N PHE A 145 5.30 -5.77 6.72
CA PHE A 145 5.61 -4.37 6.44
C PHE A 145 7.01 -4.20 5.85
N MET A 146 8.02 -4.93 6.33
CA MET A 146 9.37 -4.90 5.77
C MET A 146 9.40 -5.29 4.29
N VAL A 147 8.63 -6.30 3.88
CA VAL A 147 8.51 -6.70 2.46
C VAL A 147 7.81 -5.60 1.64
N TYR A 148 6.77 -4.98 2.18
CA TYR A 148 6.07 -3.89 1.51
C TYR A 148 6.93 -2.62 1.41
N LEU A 149 7.74 -2.34 2.42
CA LEU A 149 8.69 -1.22 2.48
C LEU A 149 9.73 -1.32 1.35
N ILE A 150 10.31 -2.51 1.15
CA ILE A 150 11.25 -2.77 0.05
C ILE A 150 10.58 -2.97 -1.31
N SER A 151 9.25 -3.00 -1.37
CA SER A 151 8.48 -3.09 -2.62
C SER A 151 8.06 -1.71 -3.16
N GLY A 152 8.06 -0.68 -2.30
CA GLY A 152 7.62 0.67 -2.65
C GLY A 152 8.66 1.46 -3.46
N ASN A 153 8.21 2.45 -4.24
CA ASN A 153 9.12 3.28 -5.04
C ASN A 153 9.93 4.30 -4.22
N ARG A 154 9.45 4.69 -3.03
CA ARG A 154 10.08 5.73 -2.22
C ARG A 154 11.36 5.23 -1.52
N PRO A 155 12.41 6.06 -1.32
CA PRO A 155 13.60 5.63 -0.58
C PRO A 155 13.25 5.11 0.82
N ILE A 156 13.87 4.00 1.23
CA ILE A 156 13.59 3.34 2.52
C ILE A 156 13.77 4.32 3.69
N ALA A 157 14.86 5.09 3.68
CA ALA A 157 15.13 6.10 4.70
C ALA A 157 14.01 7.16 4.81
N GLU A 158 13.41 7.58 3.69
CA GLU A 158 12.29 8.54 3.70
C GLU A 158 10.97 7.93 4.16
N MET A 159 10.82 6.61 4.09
CA MET A 159 9.65 5.92 4.62
C MET A 159 9.76 5.76 6.14
N LEU A 160 10.97 5.53 6.65
CA LEU A 160 11.24 5.39 8.10
C LEU A 160 11.33 6.74 8.83
N SER A 161 11.78 7.79 8.13
CA SER A 161 11.84 9.16 8.62
C SER A 161 11.18 10.13 7.62
N PRO A 162 9.85 10.07 7.45
CA PRO A 162 9.15 10.91 6.48
C PRO A 162 9.05 12.36 6.95
N HIS A 163 9.27 13.31 6.03
CA HIS A 163 9.03 14.72 6.31
C HIS A 163 7.52 14.99 6.50
N PRO A 164 7.10 15.64 7.62
CA PRO A 164 5.69 15.93 7.86
C PRO A 164 5.07 16.82 6.77
N VAL A 165 3.92 16.41 6.24
CA VAL A 165 3.10 17.22 5.32
C VAL A 165 1.93 17.83 6.09
N SER A 166 1.52 19.06 5.75
CA SER A 166 0.33 19.67 6.36
C SER A 166 -0.93 18.90 5.98
N LEU A 167 -1.72 18.50 6.99
CA LEU A 167 -2.94 17.72 6.79
C LEU A 167 -4.18 18.61 6.57
N ALA A 168 -4.11 19.90 6.93
CA ALA A 168 -5.27 20.78 7.06
C ALA A 168 -6.11 20.89 5.77
N ALA A 169 -5.47 21.09 4.62
CA ALA A 169 -6.19 21.24 3.35
C ALA A 169 -6.89 19.94 2.92
N ALA A 170 -6.20 18.81 3.03
CA ALA A 170 -6.75 17.49 2.69
C ALA A 170 -7.86 17.09 3.68
N TYR A 171 -7.69 17.39 4.97
CA TYR A 171 -8.68 17.13 6.00
C TYR A 171 -10.00 17.84 5.69
N ASN A 172 -9.93 19.17 5.49
CA ASN A 172 -11.12 19.99 5.26
C ASN A 172 -11.83 19.68 3.94
N LYS A 173 -11.09 19.39 2.87
CA LYS A 173 -11.66 19.23 1.52
C LYS A 173 -12.03 17.78 1.17
N GLN A 174 -11.38 16.79 1.77
CA GLN A 174 -11.41 15.41 1.29
C GLN A 174 -11.63 14.37 2.40
N PHE A 175 -11.88 14.79 3.65
CA PHE A 175 -12.05 13.86 4.77
C PHE A 175 -13.24 14.21 5.68
N THR A 176 -13.49 15.50 5.91
CA THR A 176 -14.65 15.96 6.69
C THR A 176 -15.95 15.33 6.17
N GLY A 177 -16.72 14.70 7.07
CA GLY A 177 -17.99 14.04 6.74
C GLY A 177 -17.86 12.62 6.17
N MET A 178 -16.66 12.05 6.05
CA MET A 178 -16.47 10.69 5.52
C MET A 178 -16.51 9.57 6.57
N THR A 179 -16.32 9.88 7.85
CA THR A 179 -16.21 8.89 8.93
C THR A 179 -17.51 8.78 9.73
N VAL A 180 -17.78 7.58 10.25
CA VAL A 180 -18.93 7.33 11.13
C VAL A 180 -18.67 7.86 12.54
N LYS A 181 -17.44 7.67 13.03
CA LYS A 181 -16.94 8.29 14.27
C LYS A 181 -16.14 9.52 13.89
N GLU A 182 -16.52 10.69 14.39
CA GLU A 182 -15.78 11.92 14.14
C GLU A 182 -14.32 11.78 14.60
N THR A 183 -13.40 12.35 13.83
CA THR A 183 -11.96 12.36 14.13
C THR A 183 -11.43 13.74 13.80
N THR A 184 -10.62 14.29 14.71
CA THR A 184 -10.07 15.63 14.57
C THR A 184 -8.77 15.63 13.79
N LEU A 185 -8.43 16.79 13.21
CA LEU A 185 -7.13 17.03 12.59
C LEU A 185 -5.98 16.68 13.56
N GLN A 186 -6.07 17.16 14.80
CA GLN A 186 -5.07 16.90 15.83
C GLN A 186 -4.86 15.40 16.09
N LYS A 187 -5.93 14.61 16.17
CA LYS A 187 -5.84 13.16 16.36
C LYS A 187 -5.11 12.47 15.22
N LEU A 188 -5.28 12.94 13.97
CA LEU A 188 -4.57 12.40 12.82
C LEU A 188 -3.08 12.78 12.83
N GLU A 189 -2.75 14.00 13.28
CA GLU A 189 -1.35 14.42 13.46
C GLU A 189 -0.65 13.62 14.55
N GLU A 190 -1.33 13.35 15.66
CA GLU A 190 -0.86 12.46 16.74
C GLU A 190 -0.71 11.02 16.25
N THR A 191 -1.65 10.52 15.44
CA THR A 191 -1.57 9.19 14.84
C THR A 191 -0.33 9.07 13.96
N ARG A 192 -0.02 10.08 13.14
CA ARG A 192 1.20 10.09 12.33
C ARG A 192 2.45 9.98 13.19
N LYS A 193 2.55 10.80 14.25
CA LYS A 193 3.70 10.77 15.17
C LYS A 193 3.84 9.39 15.82
N THR A 194 2.73 8.83 16.31
CA THR A 194 2.69 7.52 16.95
C THR A 194 3.08 6.40 16.00
N LEU A 195 2.59 6.43 14.75
CA LEU A 195 2.95 5.47 13.71
C LEU A 195 4.46 5.45 13.46
N ILE A 196 5.06 6.63 13.23
CA ILE A 196 6.49 6.74 12.95
C ILE A 196 7.30 6.23 14.15
N GLN A 197 6.92 6.63 15.36
CA GLN A 197 7.58 6.19 16.58
C GLN A 197 7.50 4.67 16.75
N GLN A 198 6.31 4.07 16.66
CA GLN A 198 6.14 2.62 16.86
C GLN A 198 6.88 1.79 15.80
N ILE A 199 6.91 2.23 14.54
CA ILE A 199 7.68 1.55 13.49
C ILE A 199 9.17 1.55 13.83
N ASN A 200 9.71 2.70 14.23
CA ASN A 200 11.14 2.81 14.56
C ASN A 200 11.50 2.05 15.84
N ASP A 201 10.64 2.06 16.86
CA ASP A 201 10.86 1.33 18.13
C ASP A 201 10.79 -0.20 17.94
N LYS A 202 9.97 -0.66 16.99
CA LYS A 202 9.81 -2.10 16.70
C LYS A 202 10.83 -2.65 15.71
N LEU A 203 11.61 -1.80 15.03
CA LEU A 203 12.67 -2.26 14.14
C LEU A 203 13.75 -2.99 14.94
N THR A 204 13.83 -4.30 14.75
CA THR A 204 14.87 -5.14 15.35
C THR A 204 16.22 -4.94 14.66
N ASP A 205 17.31 -5.27 15.33
CA ASP A 205 18.65 -5.18 14.74
C ASP A 205 18.79 -6.07 13.49
N LYS A 206 18.15 -7.25 13.48
CA LYS A 206 18.07 -8.12 12.30
C LYS A 206 17.39 -7.42 11.12
N GLN A 207 16.26 -6.78 11.36
CA GLN A 207 15.52 -6.03 10.32
C GLN A 207 16.31 -4.81 9.83
N LYS A 208 17.01 -4.10 10.71
CA LYS A 208 17.90 -2.99 10.33
C LYS A 208 19.04 -3.49 9.44
N GLN A 209 19.71 -4.57 9.84
CA GLN A 209 20.76 -5.21 9.04
C GLN A 209 20.21 -5.70 7.69
N PHE A 210 19.02 -6.29 7.68
CA PHE A 210 18.35 -6.70 6.44
C PHE A 210 18.18 -5.51 5.48
N LEU A 211 17.67 -4.36 5.94
CA LEU A 211 17.49 -3.18 5.07
C LEU A 211 18.81 -2.65 4.50
N LEU A 212 19.88 -2.68 5.28
CA LEU A 212 21.23 -2.31 4.83
C LEU A 212 21.73 -3.29 3.76
N SER A 213 21.65 -4.60 4.03
CA SER A 213 22.05 -5.65 3.08
C SER A 213 21.26 -5.56 1.76
N PHE A 214 19.95 -5.30 1.85
CA PHE A 214 19.08 -5.09 0.71
C PHE A 214 19.49 -3.84 -0.09
N LYS A 215 19.77 -2.72 0.59
CA LYS A 215 20.25 -1.49 -0.05
C LYS A 215 21.63 -1.66 -0.68
N ALA A 216 22.46 -2.55 -0.13
CA ALA A 216 23.76 -2.97 -0.68
C ALA A 216 23.64 -3.95 -1.85
N MET A 217 22.41 -4.32 -2.26
CA MET A 217 22.12 -5.28 -3.31
C MET A 217 22.56 -6.72 -2.99
N GLN A 218 22.78 -7.04 -1.72
CA GLN A 218 23.03 -8.39 -1.23
C GLN A 218 22.08 -8.71 -0.07
N PRO A 219 20.77 -8.86 -0.35
CA PRO A 219 19.78 -9.05 0.70
C PRO A 219 19.99 -10.35 1.47
N GLU A 220 20.16 -10.24 2.77
CA GLU A 220 20.27 -11.36 3.71
C GLU A 220 18.87 -11.83 4.17
N TRP A 221 18.15 -12.54 3.30
CA TRP A 221 16.75 -12.96 3.54
C TRP A 221 16.52 -13.73 4.84
N GLN A 222 17.53 -14.45 5.34
CA GLN A 222 17.49 -15.16 6.62
C GLN A 222 17.29 -14.25 7.84
N LEU A 223 17.51 -12.93 7.69
CA LEU A 223 17.27 -11.94 8.74
C LEU A 223 15.82 -11.46 8.80
N LEU A 224 14.98 -11.86 7.83
CA LEU A 224 13.60 -11.45 7.73
C LEU A 224 12.66 -12.65 7.93
N ASP A 225 11.92 -12.64 9.05
CA ASP A 225 10.94 -13.66 9.41
C ASP A 225 9.58 -13.45 8.68
N ALA A 226 9.65 -13.19 7.36
CA ALA A 226 8.49 -13.01 6.47
C ALA A 226 8.48 -14.02 5.30
N GLY A 227 9.47 -14.91 5.22
CA GLY A 227 9.70 -15.78 4.07
C GLY A 227 10.52 -15.12 2.97
N ASP A 228 10.90 -15.90 1.96
CA ASP A 228 11.65 -15.41 0.80
C ASP A 228 10.72 -14.64 -0.16
N ALA A 229 10.83 -13.31 -0.15
CA ALA A 229 10.09 -12.41 -1.03
C ALA A 229 10.86 -12.02 -2.31
N SER A 230 12.03 -12.61 -2.57
CA SER A 230 12.89 -12.27 -3.72
C SER A 230 12.24 -12.51 -5.09
N HIS A 231 11.24 -13.38 -5.13
CA HIS A 231 10.48 -13.69 -6.33
C HIS A 231 9.38 -12.66 -6.65
N LEU A 232 9.05 -11.75 -5.72
CA LEU A 232 7.99 -10.77 -5.92
C LEU A 232 8.44 -9.68 -6.92
N PRO A 233 7.64 -9.37 -7.97
CA PRO A 233 8.01 -8.40 -8.99
C PRO A 233 8.36 -7.01 -8.46
N ALA A 234 7.68 -6.54 -7.41
CA ALA A 234 7.95 -5.23 -6.82
C ALA A 234 9.30 -5.18 -6.10
N VAL A 235 9.68 -6.25 -5.41
CA VAL A 235 10.98 -6.40 -4.76
C VAL A 235 12.11 -6.40 -5.79
N GLN A 236 11.96 -7.20 -6.86
CA GLN A 236 12.91 -7.23 -7.98
C GLN A 236 13.04 -5.86 -8.65
N TRP A 237 11.91 -5.16 -8.84
CA TRP A 237 11.89 -3.82 -9.39
C TRP A 237 12.64 -2.82 -8.51
N LYS A 238 12.51 -2.91 -7.18
CA LYS A 238 13.27 -2.08 -6.25
C LYS A 238 14.78 -2.34 -6.36
N LEU A 239 15.20 -3.60 -6.39
CA LEU A 239 16.61 -3.97 -6.55
C LEU A 239 17.17 -3.45 -7.88
N LEU A 240 16.40 -3.56 -8.97
CA LEU A 240 16.79 -2.99 -10.27
C LEU A 240 16.96 -1.47 -10.20
N ASN A 241 16.05 -0.77 -9.53
CA ASN A 241 16.17 0.68 -9.34
C ASN A 241 17.40 1.07 -8.52
N ILE A 242 17.76 0.27 -7.50
CA ILE A 242 18.98 0.47 -6.71
C ILE A 242 20.22 0.24 -7.57
N LYS A 243 20.24 -0.84 -8.37
CA LYS A 243 21.32 -1.18 -9.30
C LYS A 243 21.57 -0.09 -10.35
N ASN A 244 20.51 0.56 -10.81
CA ASN A 244 20.60 1.63 -11.82
C ASN A 244 20.97 3.01 -11.22
N MET A 245 21.21 3.11 -9.91
CA MET A 245 21.71 4.35 -9.30
C MET A 245 23.17 4.58 -9.69
N SER A 246 23.56 5.85 -9.86
CA SER A 246 24.99 6.17 -9.94
C SER A 246 25.69 5.87 -8.62
N VAL A 247 26.98 5.54 -8.66
CA VAL A 247 27.80 5.23 -7.46
C VAL A 247 27.64 6.31 -6.38
N LYS A 248 27.72 7.60 -6.78
CA LYS A 248 27.54 8.72 -5.85
C LYS A 248 26.15 8.75 -5.22
N LYS A 249 25.09 8.55 -6.02
CA LYS A 249 23.70 8.57 -5.52
C LYS A 249 23.41 7.36 -4.63
N HIS A 250 23.97 6.20 -4.97
CA HIS A 250 23.85 4.98 -4.18
C HIS A 250 24.51 5.15 -2.81
N LYS A 251 25.76 5.64 -2.77
CA LYS A 251 26.50 5.95 -1.53
C LYS A 251 25.72 6.91 -0.62
N LEU A 252 25.28 8.06 -1.14
CA LEU A 252 24.49 9.03 -0.34
C LEU A 252 23.18 8.42 0.19
N ALA A 253 22.52 7.58 -0.60
CA ALA A 253 21.30 6.91 -0.17
C ALA A 253 21.54 5.77 0.83
N MET A 254 22.76 5.21 0.88
CA MET A 254 23.17 4.26 1.92
C MET A 254 23.47 5.01 3.22
N GLU A 255 24.31 6.06 3.17
CA GLU A 255 24.65 6.89 4.33
C GLU A 255 23.39 7.44 5.02
N LYS A 256 22.42 7.95 4.23
CA LYS A 256 21.13 8.41 4.77
C LYS A 256 20.32 7.29 5.44
N LEU A 257 20.40 6.06 4.92
CA LEU A 257 19.71 4.93 5.54
C LEU A 257 20.39 4.52 6.85
N GLU A 258 21.72 4.44 6.86
CA GLU A 258 22.51 4.19 8.07
C GLU A 258 22.21 5.21 9.17
N GLU A 259 22.16 6.49 8.81
CA GLU A 259 21.85 7.58 9.75
C GLU A 259 20.44 7.45 10.36
N VAL A 260 19.43 7.14 9.55
CA VAL A 260 18.05 6.93 10.03
C VAL A 260 17.95 5.68 10.92
N LEU A 261 18.65 4.59 10.58
CA LEU A 261 18.64 3.36 11.36
C LEU A 261 19.49 3.43 12.65
N GLY A 262 20.52 4.29 12.66
CA GLY A 262 21.43 4.54 13.77
C GLY A 262 20.88 5.44 14.89
N GLY A 263 19.70 6.05 14.68
CA GLY A 263 18.97 6.77 15.72
C GLY A 263 19.35 8.25 15.91
N THR A 264 20.03 8.88 14.97
CA THR A 264 20.51 10.28 15.12
C THR A 264 19.45 11.37 14.95
N TYR A 265 18.17 11.05 14.75
CA TYR A 265 17.10 12.06 14.58
C TYR A 265 15.87 11.82 15.44
N LEU A 266 15.98 12.19 16.71
CA LEU A 266 14.86 12.67 17.50
C LEU A 266 15.31 13.86 18.35
N SER A 267 15.51 15.02 17.72
CA SER A 267 15.44 16.33 18.39
C SER A 267 15.55 17.46 17.36
N SER A 268 14.41 17.86 16.79
CA SER A 268 14.15 19.26 16.39
C SER A 268 12.64 19.48 16.27
#